data_AF-T4VH70-F1
#
_entry.id   AF-T4VH70-F1
#
_cell.length_a   1.000
_cell.length_b   1.000
_cell.length_c   1.000
_cell.angle_alpha   90.00
_cell.angle_beta   90.00
_cell.angle_gamma   90.00
#
_symmetry.space_group_name_H-M   'P 1'
#
loop_
_entity.id
_entity.type
_entity.pdbx_description
1 polymer ?
#
loop_
_entity_poly.entity_id
_entity_poly.type
_entity_poly.pdbx_seq_one_letter_code
_entity_poly.pdbx_strand_id
1 'polypeptide(L)'
;MNIFELGRLYIDSIPEGNENLDYDAIVPMITLQNGEVLSIRYRGYRGLMAREDNFNTVDRKPKLGYYDFFIDLGNGLTHRDLIEGVMEHSNINNCMRIWRGEHIEDVAHDEMEEIVLSELALCMLEQEINWGNRSWQKFTHFGNRGRDMIMGFINHAFDMGIDHIPNWNWNGTTPTFGGGFRNYEYTQYFEFQENPDSILNGAVLMEFNRKIRIKDNHPNCQ
;
A
#
# COMPACT_ATOMS: atom_id res chain seq x y z
N MET A 1 0.61 -3.67 -17.00
CA MET A 1 0.76 -2.72 -15.91
C MET A 1 1.59 -3.33 -14.79
N ASN A 2 2.54 -2.59 -14.22
CA ASN A 2 3.29 -2.99 -13.03
C ASN A 2 3.18 -1.96 -11.88
N ILE A 3 3.73 -2.28 -10.71
CA ILE A 3 3.67 -1.42 -9.52
C ILE A 3 4.33 -0.04 -9.70
N PHE A 4 5.35 0.07 -10.55
CA PHE A 4 6.03 1.35 -10.80
C PHE A 4 5.22 2.26 -11.72
N GLU A 5 4.54 1.69 -12.70
CA GLU A 5 3.58 2.39 -13.56
C GLU A 5 2.39 2.88 -12.73
N LEU A 6 1.88 2.06 -11.81
CA LEU A 6 0.86 2.47 -10.84
C LEU A 6 1.32 3.66 -9.98
N GLY A 7 2.56 3.63 -9.51
CA GLY A 7 3.16 4.76 -8.79
C GLY A 7 3.13 6.05 -9.62
N ARG A 8 3.49 5.99 -10.90
CA ARG A 8 3.43 7.16 -11.80
C ARG A 8 2.00 7.63 -12.03
N LEU A 9 1.08 6.71 -12.35
CA LEU A 9 -0.34 7.03 -12.55
C LEU A 9 -0.93 7.72 -11.32
N TYR A 10 -0.59 7.24 -10.12
CA TYR A 10 -0.96 7.89 -8.88
C TYR A 10 -0.41 9.31 -8.79
N ILE A 11 0.88 9.52 -9.03
CA ILE A 11 1.47 10.87 -8.96
C ILE A 11 0.86 11.82 -10.00
N ASP A 12 0.63 11.35 -11.22
CA ASP A 12 0.07 12.15 -12.31
C ASP A 12 -1.39 12.52 -12.04
N SER A 13 -2.12 11.67 -11.32
CA SER A 13 -3.51 11.91 -10.92
C SER A 13 -3.68 13.03 -9.89
N ILE A 14 -2.59 13.40 -9.21
CA ILE A 14 -2.59 14.45 -8.22
C ILE A 14 -2.61 15.83 -8.92
N PRO A 15 -3.59 16.72 -8.63
CA PRO A 15 -3.66 18.04 -9.23
C PRO A 15 -2.41 18.89 -8.97
N GLU A 16 -2.02 19.68 -9.97
CA GLU A 16 -0.96 20.68 -9.80
C GLU A 16 -1.53 21.93 -9.12
N GLY A 17 -0.93 22.34 -7.99
CA GLY A 17 -1.32 23.56 -7.26
C GLY A 17 -2.13 23.30 -5.98
N ASN A 18 -2.86 24.32 -5.51
CA ASN A 18 -3.54 24.28 -4.20
C ASN A 18 -4.92 23.61 -4.24
N GLU A 19 -5.41 23.21 -5.42
CA GLU A 19 -6.71 22.54 -5.60
C GLU A 19 -6.71 21.10 -5.11
N ASN A 20 -7.41 20.81 -4.01
CA ASN A 20 -7.51 19.44 -3.51
C ASN A 20 -8.37 18.59 -4.45
N LEU A 21 -8.09 17.29 -4.52
CA LEU A 21 -9.05 16.34 -5.08
C LEU A 21 -10.37 16.46 -4.31
N ASP A 22 -11.48 16.32 -5.03
CA ASP A 22 -12.78 16.17 -4.39
C ASP A 22 -12.75 14.99 -3.42
N TYR A 23 -13.43 15.15 -2.29
CA TYR A 23 -13.57 14.04 -1.35
C TYR A 23 -14.22 12.86 -2.07
N ASP A 24 -13.70 11.65 -1.87
CA ASP A 24 -14.11 10.45 -2.60
C ASP A 24 -13.76 10.42 -4.10
N ALA A 25 -12.87 11.30 -4.57
CA ALA A 25 -12.33 11.23 -5.94
C ALA A 25 -11.60 9.89 -6.18
N ILE A 26 -11.82 9.31 -7.36
CA ILE A 26 -11.27 8.01 -7.74
C ILE A 26 -10.03 8.23 -8.61
N VAL A 27 -8.86 7.80 -8.12
CA VAL A 27 -7.55 7.96 -8.76
C VAL A 27 -6.50 7.02 -8.14
N PRO A 28 -5.73 6.23 -8.94
CA PRO A 28 -5.89 5.93 -10.35
C PRO A 28 -7.01 4.89 -10.61
N MET A 29 -7.45 4.78 -11.87
CA MET A 29 -8.32 3.70 -12.36
C MET A 29 -7.50 2.76 -13.25
N ILE A 30 -7.65 1.47 -13.03
CA ILE A 30 -7.05 0.39 -13.81
C ILE A 30 -8.20 -0.35 -14.47
N THR A 31 -8.18 -0.46 -15.79
CA THR A 31 -9.14 -1.30 -16.51
C THR A 31 -8.47 -2.62 -16.83
N LEU A 32 -9.00 -3.72 -16.29
CA LEU A 32 -8.56 -5.08 -16.55
C LEU A 32 -9.06 -5.56 -17.92
N GLN A 33 -8.54 -6.68 -18.41
CA GLN A 33 -8.92 -7.23 -19.72
C GLN A 33 -10.42 -7.57 -19.82
N ASN A 34 -11.04 -7.97 -18.71
CA ASN A 34 -12.46 -8.26 -18.61
C ASN A 34 -13.35 -7.00 -18.53
N GLY A 35 -12.76 -5.82 -18.50
CA GLY A 35 -13.46 -4.54 -18.39
C GLY A 35 -13.79 -4.12 -16.96
N GLU A 36 -13.41 -4.89 -15.95
CA GLU A 36 -13.49 -4.46 -14.56
C GLU A 36 -12.55 -3.29 -14.30
N VAL A 37 -12.99 -2.38 -13.43
CA VAL A 37 -12.22 -1.19 -13.08
C VAL A 37 -11.82 -1.29 -11.62
N LEU A 38 -10.53 -1.46 -11.37
CA LEU A 38 -9.96 -1.36 -10.03
C LEU A 38 -9.51 0.07 -9.81
N SER A 39 -9.68 0.58 -8.59
CA SER A 39 -9.31 1.96 -8.35
C SER A 39 -8.92 2.25 -6.91
N ILE A 40 -8.29 3.40 -6.70
CA ILE A 40 -8.05 3.94 -5.36
C ILE A 40 -8.96 5.15 -5.18
N ARG A 41 -9.65 5.22 -4.04
CA ARG A 41 -10.51 6.36 -3.69
C ARG A 41 -9.86 7.22 -2.62
N TYR A 42 -9.79 8.51 -2.92
CA TYR A 42 -9.26 9.57 -2.06
C TYR A 42 -10.18 9.85 -0.86
N ARG A 43 -9.66 9.73 0.36
CA ARG A 43 -10.40 10.06 1.61
C ARG A 43 -9.91 11.34 2.29
N GLY A 44 -8.97 12.05 1.67
CA GLY A 44 -8.41 13.28 2.23
C GLY A 44 -7.87 13.09 3.65
N TYR A 45 -8.10 14.10 4.49
CA TYR A 45 -7.64 14.13 5.88
C TYR A 45 -8.58 13.48 6.91
N ARG A 46 -9.72 12.92 6.46
CA ARG A 46 -10.70 12.30 7.36
C ARG A 46 -10.49 10.79 7.52
N GLY A 47 -9.63 10.21 6.70
CA GLY A 47 -9.25 8.82 6.80
C GLY A 47 -8.43 8.53 8.06
N LEU A 48 -8.40 7.27 8.49
CA LEU A 48 -7.79 6.83 9.73
C LEU A 48 -6.30 7.17 9.81
N MET A 49 -5.58 7.10 8.69
CA MET A 49 -4.14 7.38 8.64
C MET A 49 -3.82 8.87 8.70
N ALA A 50 -4.78 9.72 8.38
CA ALA A 50 -4.64 11.17 8.37
C ALA A 50 -5.20 11.85 9.63
N ARG A 51 -5.87 11.09 10.52
CA ARG A 51 -6.40 11.58 11.80
C ARG A 51 -5.29 11.76 12.83
N GLU A 52 -5.44 12.80 13.65
CA GLU A 52 -4.63 13.02 14.85
C GLU A 52 -4.83 11.84 15.82
N ASP A 53 -3.74 11.35 16.43
CA ASP A 53 -3.84 10.39 17.52
C ASP A 53 -3.86 11.10 18.88
N ASN A 54 -4.40 10.41 19.90
CA ASN A 54 -4.49 10.95 21.27
C ASN A 54 -3.11 11.19 21.94
N PHE A 55 -2.00 10.87 21.27
CA PHE A 55 -0.63 11.05 21.77
C PHE A 55 0.08 12.27 21.19
N ASN A 56 -0.63 13.11 20.44
CA ASN A 56 -0.35 14.53 20.19
C ASN A 56 1.15 14.89 20.21
N THR A 57 1.89 14.42 19.21
CA THR A 57 3.22 14.94 18.88
C THR A 57 3.15 15.90 17.68
N VAL A 58 2.02 16.63 17.58
CA VAL A 58 1.66 17.49 16.44
C VAL A 58 2.69 18.60 16.19
N ASP A 59 3.35 19.11 17.24
CA ASP A 59 4.41 20.11 17.09
C ASP A 59 5.77 19.53 16.63
N ARG A 60 5.90 18.20 16.50
CA ARG A 60 7.19 17.53 16.25
C ARG A 60 7.18 16.39 15.23
N LYS A 61 6.03 16.04 14.62
CA LYS A 61 5.98 14.96 13.64
C LYS A 61 5.42 15.42 12.28
N PRO A 62 6.19 15.27 11.19
CA PRO A 62 5.76 15.67 9.85
C PRO A 62 4.53 14.86 9.40
N LYS A 63 3.59 15.51 8.70
CA LYS A 63 2.52 14.83 7.96
C LYS A 63 3.18 14.11 6.77
N LEU A 64 3.45 12.82 6.93
CA LEU A 64 4.18 12.02 5.96
C LEU A 64 3.20 11.31 5.02
N GLY A 65 2.69 12.06 4.04
CA GLY A 65 1.81 11.59 2.98
C GLY A 65 1.08 12.75 2.30
N TYR A 66 0.53 12.49 1.11
CA TYR A 66 -0.39 13.45 0.48
C TYR A 66 -1.71 13.43 1.27
N TYR A 67 -2.39 12.27 1.39
CA TYR A 67 -3.70 12.03 2.07
C TYR A 67 -3.93 10.52 2.34
N ASP A 68 -5.04 10.15 3.01
CA ASP A 68 -5.48 8.75 3.18
C ASP A 68 -6.31 8.28 1.96
N PHE A 69 -6.20 6.99 1.63
CA PHE A 69 -6.84 6.36 0.48
C PHE A 69 -7.35 4.96 0.85
N PHE A 70 -8.28 4.42 0.07
CA PHE A 70 -8.62 3.00 0.13
C PHE A 70 -8.83 2.44 -1.27
N ILE A 71 -8.60 1.14 -1.42
CA ILE A 71 -8.86 0.44 -2.68
C ILE A 71 -10.37 0.27 -2.81
N ASP A 72 -10.92 0.78 -3.90
CA ASP A 72 -12.34 0.85 -4.16
C ASP A 72 -12.73 -0.14 -5.27
N LEU A 73 -13.31 -1.25 -4.81
CA LEU A 73 -13.90 -2.33 -5.62
C LEU A 73 -15.42 -2.38 -5.41
N GLY A 74 -16.05 -1.25 -5.06
CA GLY A 74 -17.47 -1.18 -4.67
C GLY A 74 -17.72 -1.46 -3.19
N ASN A 75 -17.09 -2.50 -2.62
CA ASN A 75 -17.19 -2.85 -1.20
C ASN A 75 -15.90 -2.58 -0.39
N GLY A 76 -14.83 -2.16 -1.07
CA GLY A 76 -13.49 -2.05 -0.50
C GLY A 76 -12.77 -3.40 -0.41
N LEU A 77 -11.44 -3.36 -0.39
CA LEU A 77 -10.59 -4.54 -0.25
C LEU A 77 -9.89 -4.51 1.11
N THR A 78 -9.99 -5.59 1.89
CA THR A 78 -9.18 -5.75 3.11
C THR A 78 -7.93 -6.57 2.83
N HIS A 79 -6.93 -6.49 3.72
CA HIS A 79 -5.75 -7.35 3.59
C HIS A 79 -6.09 -8.83 3.77
N ARG A 80 -7.14 -9.16 4.54
CA ARG A 80 -7.63 -10.53 4.64
C ARG A 80 -8.15 -11.02 3.29
N ASP A 81 -9.04 -10.25 2.66
CA ASP A 81 -9.61 -10.58 1.35
C ASP A 81 -8.50 -10.78 0.32
N LEU A 82 -7.51 -9.88 0.30
CA LEU A 82 -6.35 -10.00 -0.58
C LEU A 82 -5.55 -11.29 -0.32
N ILE A 83 -5.21 -11.59 0.94
CA ILE A 83 -4.41 -12.77 1.28
C ILE A 83 -5.16 -14.04 0.91
N GLU A 84 -6.47 -14.12 1.21
CA GLU A 84 -7.32 -15.25 0.83
C GLU A 84 -7.39 -15.39 -0.70
N GLY A 85 -7.60 -14.28 -1.41
CA GLY A 85 -7.69 -14.26 -2.88
C GLY A 85 -6.40 -14.72 -3.56
N VAL A 86 -5.23 -14.25 -3.13
CA VAL A 86 -3.96 -14.71 -3.72
C VAL A 86 -3.65 -16.18 -3.37
N MET A 87 -4.07 -16.66 -2.20
CA MET A 87 -3.91 -18.07 -1.82
C MET A 87 -4.83 -19.00 -2.63
N GLU A 88 -6.03 -18.53 -3.00
CA GLU A 88 -7.00 -19.31 -3.77
C GLU A 88 -6.71 -19.28 -5.29
N HIS A 89 -6.26 -18.14 -5.81
CA HIS A 89 -6.19 -17.88 -7.25
C HIS A 89 -4.78 -17.66 -7.80
N SER A 90 -3.74 -17.67 -6.96
CA SER A 90 -2.35 -17.52 -7.40
C SER A 90 -1.38 -18.36 -6.56
N ASN A 91 -0.09 -18.03 -6.64
CA ASN A 91 0.97 -18.70 -5.91
C ASN A 91 2.04 -17.71 -5.47
N ILE A 92 2.83 -18.12 -4.47
CA ILE A 92 3.84 -17.25 -3.87
C ILE A 92 4.88 -16.71 -4.86
N ASN A 93 5.25 -17.50 -5.88
CA ASN A 93 6.21 -17.05 -6.88
C ASN A 93 5.63 -15.89 -7.70
N ASN A 94 4.37 -15.99 -8.12
CA ASN A 94 3.70 -14.92 -8.85
C ASN A 94 3.52 -13.67 -7.97
N CYS A 95 3.16 -13.81 -6.69
CA CYS A 95 3.15 -12.68 -5.76
C CYS A 95 4.53 -12.00 -5.66
N MET A 96 5.61 -12.77 -5.58
CA MET A 96 6.98 -12.25 -5.56
C MET A 96 7.36 -11.53 -6.87
N ARG A 97 6.91 -12.04 -8.03
CA ARG A 97 7.11 -11.37 -9.33
C ARG A 97 6.43 -9.99 -9.36
N ILE A 98 5.20 -9.90 -8.85
CA ILE A 98 4.50 -8.61 -8.70
C ILE A 98 5.22 -7.69 -7.71
N TRP A 99 5.69 -8.21 -6.56
CA TRP A 99 6.44 -7.45 -5.57
C TRP A 99 7.76 -6.85 -6.11
N ARG A 100 8.42 -7.56 -7.03
CA ARG A 100 9.60 -7.07 -7.76
C ARG A 100 9.26 -6.03 -8.83
N GLY A 101 7.99 -5.99 -9.26
CA GLY A 101 7.47 -5.06 -10.26
C GLY A 101 7.48 -5.60 -11.68
N GLU A 102 7.34 -6.90 -11.87
CA GLU A 102 6.96 -7.47 -13.17
C GLU A 102 5.54 -7.01 -13.58
N HIS A 103 5.27 -7.01 -14.88
CA HIS A 103 3.94 -6.67 -15.41
C HIS A 103 2.94 -7.78 -15.11
N ILE A 104 1.76 -7.40 -14.64
CA ILE A 104 0.72 -8.35 -14.20
C ILE A 104 0.30 -9.27 -15.37
N GLU A 105 0.21 -8.75 -16.59
CA GLU A 105 -0.19 -9.48 -17.78
C GLU A 105 0.85 -10.52 -18.22
N ASP A 106 2.11 -10.38 -17.79
CA ASP A 106 3.18 -11.34 -18.03
C ASP A 106 3.27 -12.42 -16.92
N VAL A 107 2.49 -12.26 -15.85
CA VAL A 107 2.51 -13.12 -14.65
C VAL A 107 1.23 -13.94 -14.53
N ALA A 108 0.07 -13.31 -14.76
CA ALA A 108 -1.24 -13.93 -14.65
C ALA A 108 -1.50 -14.94 -15.78
N HIS A 109 -2.11 -16.07 -15.44
CA HIS A 109 -2.47 -17.12 -16.41
C HIS A 109 -3.94 -17.08 -16.81
N ASP A 110 -4.79 -16.53 -15.95
CA ASP A 110 -6.23 -16.38 -16.19
C ASP A 110 -6.76 -15.06 -15.59
N GLU A 111 -8.02 -14.78 -15.88
CA GLU A 111 -8.71 -13.55 -15.49
C GLU A 111 -8.77 -13.36 -13.96
N MET A 112 -8.99 -14.43 -13.21
CA MET A 112 -9.09 -14.33 -11.75
C MET A 112 -7.72 -14.07 -11.12
N GLU A 113 -6.68 -14.72 -11.65
CA GLU A 113 -5.31 -14.43 -11.24
C GLU A 113 -4.92 -12.98 -11.59
N GLU A 114 -5.32 -12.47 -12.76
CA GLU A 114 -5.09 -11.07 -13.14
C GLU A 114 -5.74 -10.08 -12.16
N ILE A 115 -6.98 -10.36 -11.74
CA ILE A 115 -7.70 -9.55 -10.73
C ILE A 115 -6.92 -9.52 -9.42
N VAL A 116 -6.65 -10.68 -8.81
CA VAL A 116 -6.03 -10.73 -7.47
C VAL A 116 -4.58 -10.21 -7.48
N LEU A 117 -3.83 -10.39 -8.56
CA LEU A 117 -2.49 -9.82 -8.70
C LEU A 117 -2.52 -8.30 -8.92
N SER A 118 -3.57 -7.78 -9.54
CA SER A 118 -3.80 -6.34 -9.65
C SER A 118 -4.20 -5.72 -8.31
N GLU A 119 -5.06 -6.40 -7.54
CA GLU A 119 -5.39 -6.04 -6.17
C GLU A 119 -4.14 -6.03 -5.27
N LEU A 120 -3.27 -7.03 -5.42
CA LEU A 120 -1.98 -7.08 -4.72
C LEU A 120 -1.12 -5.86 -5.04
N ALA A 121 -0.99 -5.52 -6.32
CA ALA A 121 -0.22 -4.36 -6.78
C ALA A 121 -0.76 -3.04 -6.20
N LEU A 122 -2.09 -2.89 -6.15
CA LEU A 122 -2.76 -1.75 -5.51
C LEU A 122 -2.51 -1.69 -4.00
N CYS A 123 -2.61 -2.82 -3.29
CA CYS A 123 -2.28 -2.89 -1.87
C CYS A 123 -0.81 -2.56 -1.60
N MET A 124 0.12 -2.98 -2.45
CA MET A 124 1.53 -2.60 -2.32
C MET A 124 1.75 -1.09 -2.50
N LEU A 125 1.06 -0.48 -3.48
CA LEU A 125 1.09 0.96 -3.67
C LEU A 125 0.50 1.69 -2.45
N GLU A 126 -0.67 1.26 -1.97
CA GLU A 126 -1.32 1.79 -0.76
C GLU A 126 -0.36 1.71 0.43
N GLN A 127 0.26 0.55 0.63
CA GLN A 127 1.29 0.36 1.64
C GLN A 127 2.59 1.11 1.35
N GLU A 128 2.81 1.79 0.23
CA GLU A 128 3.98 2.68 0.06
C GLU A 128 3.68 4.14 0.32
N ILE A 129 2.42 4.54 0.12
CA ILE A 129 1.96 5.93 0.21
C ILE A 129 1.24 6.22 1.54
N ASN A 130 0.57 5.23 2.14
CA ASN A 130 -0.38 5.43 3.23
C ASN A 130 0.20 5.07 4.60
N TRP A 131 1.01 5.96 5.18
CA TRP A 131 1.70 5.65 6.45
C TRP A 131 1.29 6.51 7.65
N GLY A 132 0.70 7.69 7.44
CA GLY A 132 0.17 8.52 8.53
C GLY A 132 1.14 8.68 9.71
N ASN A 133 0.62 8.49 10.93
CA ASN A 133 1.39 8.52 12.19
C ASN A 133 2.40 7.37 12.36
N ARG A 134 2.37 6.35 11.48
CA ARG A 134 3.23 5.15 11.52
C ARG A 134 4.34 5.16 10.49
N SER A 135 4.53 6.25 9.75
CA SER A 135 5.63 6.45 8.80
C SER A 135 7.02 6.09 9.33
N TRP A 136 7.29 6.24 10.64
CA TRP A 136 8.52 5.73 11.25
C TRP A 136 8.74 4.22 11.06
N GLN A 137 7.70 3.40 10.94
CA GLN A 137 7.80 1.95 10.68
C GLN A 137 8.36 1.65 9.28
N LYS A 138 8.01 2.47 8.28
CA LYS A 138 8.60 2.45 6.94
C LYS A 138 10.12 2.68 6.98
N PHE A 139 10.58 3.61 7.81
CA PHE A 139 12.00 3.97 7.93
C PHE A 139 12.82 3.03 8.82
N THR A 140 12.18 2.36 9.78
CA THR A 140 12.90 1.63 10.84
C THR A 140 13.01 0.13 10.61
N HIS A 141 12.08 -0.48 9.86
CA HIS A 141 12.02 -1.94 9.73
C HIS A 141 11.91 -2.43 8.28
N PHE A 142 11.45 -1.58 7.35
CA PHE A 142 11.22 -1.99 5.95
C PHE A 142 12.01 -1.17 4.93
N GLY A 143 12.99 -0.36 5.35
CA GLY A 143 13.90 0.33 4.44
C GLY A 143 13.23 1.19 3.35
N ASN A 144 12.12 1.85 3.68
CA ASN A 144 11.25 2.58 2.73
C ASN A 144 10.40 1.74 1.77
N ARG A 145 10.27 0.43 1.98
CA ARG A 145 9.40 -0.47 1.23
C ARG A 145 8.27 -0.98 2.09
N GLY A 146 7.27 -0.14 2.26
CA GLY A 146 6.09 -0.51 3.03
C GLY A 146 5.37 -1.76 2.49
N ARG A 147 5.48 -2.01 1.18
CA ARG A 147 5.00 -3.24 0.53
C ARG A 147 5.63 -4.55 1.05
N ASP A 148 6.81 -4.50 1.67
CA ASP A 148 7.43 -5.69 2.26
C ASP A 148 6.58 -6.24 3.42
N MET A 149 5.80 -5.38 4.09
CA MET A 149 4.87 -5.80 5.12
C MET A 149 3.77 -6.71 4.55
N ILE A 150 3.13 -6.31 3.44
CA ILE A 150 2.07 -7.14 2.85
C ILE A 150 2.65 -8.44 2.30
N MET A 151 3.83 -8.37 1.65
CA MET A 151 4.49 -9.56 1.13
C MET A 151 4.91 -10.54 2.24
N GLY A 152 5.34 -10.04 3.41
CA GLY A 152 5.71 -10.91 4.53
C GLY A 152 4.52 -11.63 5.16
N PHE A 153 3.35 -10.99 5.21
CA PHE A 153 2.12 -11.68 5.63
C PHE A 153 1.65 -12.70 4.59
N ILE A 154 1.81 -12.41 3.29
CA ILE A 154 1.53 -13.38 2.22
C ILE A 154 2.46 -14.58 2.32
N ASN A 155 3.77 -14.37 2.51
CA ASN A 155 4.74 -15.45 2.76
C ASN A 155 4.31 -16.34 3.93
N HIS A 156 3.94 -15.72 5.07
CA HIS A 156 3.45 -16.45 6.24
C HIS A 156 2.20 -17.27 5.90
N ALA A 157 1.23 -16.67 5.23
CA ALA A 157 -0.03 -17.33 4.90
C ALA A 157 0.16 -18.51 3.93
N PHE A 158 1.06 -18.41 2.94
CA PHE A 158 1.37 -19.53 2.05
C PHE A 158 2.12 -20.67 2.74
N ASP A 159 2.95 -20.38 3.75
CA ASP A 159 3.72 -21.41 4.47
C ASP A 159 2.90 -22.12 5.56
N MET A 160 2.19 -21.35 6.40
CA MET A 160 1.48 -21.90 7.56
C MET A 160 -0.05 -21.87 7.43
N GLY A 161 -0.59 -21.09 6.50
CA GLY A 161 -2.03 -20.81 6.40
C GLY A 161 -2.42 -19.50 7.09
N ILE A 162 -3.39 -18.80 6.52
CA ILE A 162 -3.84 -17.47 6.98
C ILE A 162 -4.29 -17.46 8.45
N ASP A 163 -4.94 -18.53 8.92
CA ASP A 163 -5.44 -18.64 10.30
C ASP A 163 -4.31 -18.73 11.35
N HIS A 164 -3.07 -19.01 10.93
CA HIS A 164 -1.90 -19.04 11.81
C HIS A 164 -1.23 -17.68 11.96
N ILE A 165 -1.71 -16.64 11.26
CA ILE A 165 -1.26 -15.27 11.52
C ILE A 165 -1.75 -14.86 12.92
N PRO A 166 -0.85 -14.62 13.89
CA PRO A 166 -1.20 -14.60 15.31
C PRO A 166 -1.99 -13.36 15.73
N ASN A 167 -1.88 -12.27 14.96
CA ASN A 167 -2.43 -10.97 15.35
C ASN A 167 -3.18 -10.34 14.18
N TRP A 168 -4.45 -10.05 14.43
CA TRP A 168 -5.31 -9.28 13.54
C TRP A 168 -5.82 -8.05 14.27
N ASN A 169 -6.24 -7.02 13.53
CA ASN A 169 -6.99 -5.91 14.10
C ASN A 169 -8.32 -6.40 14.70
N TRP A 170 -9.01 -5.53 15.44
CA TRP A 170 -10.19 -5.88 16.24
C TRP A 170 -11.36 -6.48 15.43
N ASN A 171 -11.44 -6.22 14.13
CA ASN A 171 -12.46 -6.75 13.21
C ASN A 171 -11.92 -7.87 12.29
N GLY A 172 -10.68 -8.33 12.48
CA GLY A 172 -10.14 -9.47 11.74
C GLY A 172 -9.82 -9.23 10.26
N THR A 173 -9.73 -7.97 9.82
CA THR A 173 -9.57 -7.60 8.39
C THR A 173 -8.14 -7.26 7.99
N THR A 174 -7.27 -6.97 8.97
CA THR A 174 -5.90 -6.53 8.70
C THR A 174 -4.94 -7.19 9.68
N PRO A 175 -3.92 -7.92 9.19
CA PRO A 175 -2.92 -8.53 10.05
C PRO A 175 -2.03 -7.45 10.66
N THR A 176 -1.54 -7.69 11.88
CA THR A 176 -0.69 -6.74 12.62
C THR A 176 0.47 -7.45 13.31
N PHE A 177 1.39 -6.68 13.89
CA PHE A 177 2.52 -7.23 14.65
C PHE A 177 2.25 -7.37 16.15
N GLY A 178 1.01 -7.25 16.63
CA GLY A 178 0.64 -7.51 18.04
C GLY A 178 1.31 -6.61 19.10
N GLY A 179 1.95 -5.52 18.69
CA GLY A 179 2.72 -4.64 19.59
C GLY A 179 3.99 -4.07 18.95
N GLY A 180 4.50 -4.72 17.90
CA GLY A 180 5.59 -4.18 17.08
C GLY A 180 6.38 -5.28 16.36
N PHE A 181 7.01 -4.93 15.24
CA PHE A 181 7.72 -5.89 14.38
C PHE A 181 8.76 -6.74 15.13
N ARG A 182 9.55 -6.11 16.02
CA ARG A 182 10.59 -6.81 16.80
C ARG A 182 10.05 -7.88 17.76
N ASN A 183 8.78 -7.78 18.13
CA ASN A 183 8.12 -8.73 19.02
C ASN A 183 7.31 -9.78 18.24
N TYR A 184 7.34 -9.70 16.90
CA TYR A 184 6.63 -10.65 16.06
C TYR A 184 7.44 -11.94 15.96
N GLU A 185 6.84 -13.06 16.35
CA GLU A 185 7.53 -14.36 16.45
C GLU A 185 7.93 -14.93 15.08
N TYR A 186 7.32 -14.43 14.00
CA TYR A 186 7.51 -14.94 12.64
C TYR A 186 8.20 -13.93 11.71
N THR A 187 9.22 -13.24 12.24
CA THR A 187 9.99 -12.22 11.49
C THR A 187 10.68 -12.79 10.25
N GLN A 188 11.00 -14.09 10.22
CA GLN A 188 11.64 -14.75 9.09
C GLN A 188 10.86 -14.61 7.77
N TYR A 189 9.52 -14.47 7.81
CA TYR A 189 8.73 -14.31 6.58
C TYR A 189 8.88 -12.92 5.94
N PHE A 190 9.49 -11.97 6.65
CA PHE A 190 9.73 -10.60 6.21
C PHE A 190 11.20 -10.39 5.81
N GLU A 191 12.01 -11.45 5.81
CA GLU A 191 13.41 -11.41 5.39
C GLU A 191 13.51 -11.71 3.89
N PHE A 192 13.70 -10.67 3.08
CA PHE A 192 13.86 -10.79 1.63
C PHE A 192 15.34 -10.70 1.26
N GLN A 193 15.84 -11.68 0.49
CA GLN A 193 17.20 -11.62 -0.06
C GLN A 193 17.34 -10.55 -1.14
N GLU A 194 16.25 -10.30 -1.87
CA GLU A 194 16.18 -9.30 -2.91
C GLU A 194 15.83 -7.93 -2.34
N ASN A 195 16.31 -6.88 -3.01
CA ASN A 195 16.16 -5.51 -2.56
C ASN A 195 15.68 -4.62 -3.71
N PRO A 196 14.45 -4.84 -4.23
CA PRO A 196 13.89 -4.04 -5.32
C PRO A 196 13.72 -2.58 -4.89
N ASP A 197 13.68 -1.66 -5.87
CA ASP A 197 13.49 -0.24 -5.59
C ASP A 197 12.10 0.04 -5.00
N SER A 198 11.97 1.09 -4.18
CA SER A 198 10.65 1.62 -3.77
C SER A 198 9.80 2.00 -5.00
N ILE A 199 8.48 1.83 -4.93
CA ILE A 199 7.56 2.28 -5.99
C ILE A 199 7.72 3.78 -6.22
N LEU A 200 7.80 4.56 -5.14
CA LEU A 200 8.16 5.97 -5.21
C LEU A 200 9.68 6.13 -5.14
N ASN A 201 10.34 6.12 -6.31
CA ASN A 201 11.78 6.37 -6.43
C ASN A 201 12.10 7.48 -7.45
N GLY A 202 13.36 7.94 -7.44
CA GLY A 202 13.89 8.87 -8.45
C GLY A 202 12.99 10.10 -8.70
N ALA A 203 12.66 10.32 -9.98
CA ALA A 203 11.82 11.44 -10.41
C ALA A 203 10.40 11.38 -9.83
N VAL A 204 9.83 10.18 -9.66
CA VAL A 204 8.48 9.97 -9.10
C VAL A 204 8.45 10.44 -7.65
N LEU A 205 9.48 10.08 -6.86
CA LEU A 205 9.61 10.53 -5.48
C LEU A 205 9.84 12.05 -5.38
N MET A 206 10.65 12.61 -6.28
CA MET A 206 10.87 14.06 -6.33
C MET A 206 9.56 14.81 -6.58
N GLU A 207 8.76 14.31 -7.51
CA GLU A 207 7.48 14.90 -7.89
C GLU A 207 6.44 14.76 -6.77
N PHE A 208 6.34 13.58 -6.16
CA PHE A 208 5.53 13.37 -4.95
C PHE A 208 5.86 14.39 -3.85
N ASN A 209 7.15 14.55 -3.53
CA ASN A 209 7.61 15.49 -2.53
C ASN A 209 7.37 16.96 -2.93
N ARG A 210 7.41 17.29 -4.23
CA ARG A 210 7.03 18.62 -4.73
C ARG A 210 5.55 18.89 -4.48
N LYS A 211 4.67 17.95 -4.86
CA LYS A 211 3.22 18.08 -4.70
C LYS A 211 2.80 18.16 -3.23
N ILE A 212 3.38 17.34 -2.34
CA ILE A 212 3.15 17.44 -0.88
C ILE A 212 3.50 18.82 -0.33
N ARG A 213 4.64 19.40 -0.76
CA ARG A 213 5.08 20.73 -0.27
C ARG A 213 4.13 21.85 -0.70
N ILE A 214 3.59 21.78 -1.92
CA ILE A 214 2.66 22.79 -2.45
C ILE A 214 1.35 22.82 -1.65
N LYS A 215 0.89 21.68 -1.14
CA LYS A 215 -0.38 21.56 -0.40
C LYS A 215 -0.41 22.16 1.00
N ASP A 216 0.68 22.76 1.44
CA ASP A 216 0.84 23.26 2.81
C ASP A 216 0.43 22.20 3.85
N ASN A 217 0.80 20.95 3.57
CA ASN A 217 0.79 19.88 4.58
C ASN A 217 1.81 20.18 5.72
N HIS A 218 2.38 21.39 5.77
CA HIS A 218 3.57 21.79 6.52
C HIS A 218 3.69 23.34 6.71
N PRO A 219 2.87 24.00 7.53
CA PRO A 219 3.06 25.42 7.79
C PRO A 219 4.35 25.76 8.58
N ASN A 220 5.03 24.76 9.17
CA ASN A 220 6.12 24.96 10.14
C ASN A 220 7.47 24.30 9.79
N CYS A 221 7.71 23.86 8.55
CA CYS A 221 9.05 23.45 8.11
C CYS A 221 9.75 24.59 7.36
N GLN A 222 10.33 25.52 8.13
CA GLN A 222 11.39 26.43 7.68
C GLN A 222 12.75 25.91 8.12
#